data_AF-A0A7W5CE91-F1
#
_entry.id   AF-A0A7W5CE91-F1
#
_cell.length_a   1.000
_cell.length_b   1.000
_cell.length_c   1.000
_cell.angle_alpha   90.00
_cell.angle_beta   90.00
_cell.angle_gamma   90.00
#
_symmetry.space_group_name_H-M   'P 1'
#
loop_
_entity.id
_entity.type
_entity.pdbx_description
1 polymer ?
#
loop_
_entity_poly.entity_id
_entity_poly.type
_entity_poly.pdbx_seq_one_letter_code
_entity_poly.pdbx_strand_id
1 'polypeptide(L)'
;MKCDSVQMNITSYQENSLHPIRMKEIETHLEECVACREWYQEVLELETIWNNPALPALEEDLTVAIMTAISSRPLPYRRNNRFNPLLKTALASGCALILFMYNGAEFFYAAASHIGNYNEHFAHSISSMFHNLSGNS
;
A
#
# COMPACT_ATOMS: atom_id res chain seq x y z
N MET A 1 -0.50 -19.13 17.63
CA MET A 1 -1.46 -18.31 16.85
C MET A 1 -2.90 -18.59 17.34
N LYS A 2 -3.88 -17.71 17.08
CA LYS A 2 -5.31 -17.97 17.41
C LYS A 2 -6.02 -18.69 16.26
N CYS A 3 -7.00 -19.55 16.56
CA CYS A 3 -7.75 -20.32 15.57
C CYS A 3 -8.40 -19.45 14.48
N ASP A 4 -9.03 -18.34 14.86
CA ASP A 4 -9.66 -17.40 13.89
C ASP A 4 -8.65 -16.88 12.85
N SER A 5 -7.41 -16.65 13.28
CA SER A 5 -6.33 -16.21 12.40
C SER A 5 -5.87 -17.31 11.46
N VAL A 6 -5.93 -18.58 11.88
CA VAL A 6 -5.62 -19.72 11.00
C VAL A 6 -6.69 -19.83 9.93
N GLN A 7 -7.96 -19.82 10.34
CA GLN A 7 -9.10 -19.96 9.46
C GLN A 7 -9.14 -18.85 8.41
N MET A 8 -8.88 -17.60 8.81
CA MET A 8 -8.84 -16.46 7.89
C MET A 8 -7.69 -16.54 6.87
N ASN A 9 -6.59 -17.22 7.19
CA ASN A 9 -5.40 -17.28 6.34
C ASN A 9 -5.19 -18.65 5.67
N ILE A 10 -6.10 -19.62 5.85
CA ILE A 10 -5.86 -21.00 5.39
C ILE A 10 -5.77 -21.12 3.87
N THR A 11 -6.56 -20.34 3.14
CA THR A 11 -6.56 -20.35 1.67
C THR A 11 -5.24 -19.79 1.14
N SER A 12 -4.77 -18.69 1.73
CA SER A 12 -3.47 -18.11 1.40
C SER A 12 -2.30 -19.02 1.81
N TYR A 13 -2.45 -19.80 2.89
CA TYR A 13 -1.49 -20.83 3.27
C TYR A 13 -1.41 -21.93 2.20
N GLN A 14 -2.56 -22.42 1.73
CA GLN A 14 -2.66 -23.43 0.70
C GLN A 14 -2.07 -22.99 -0.65
N GLU A 15 -2.30 -21.74 -1.04
CA GLU A 15 -1.77 -21.14 -2.28
C GLU A 15 -0.28 -20.79 -2.20
N ASN A 16 0.37 -21.05 -1.07
CA ASN A 16 1.72 -20.63 -0.75
C ASN A 16 1.95 -19.10 -0.89
N SER A 17 0.92 -18.29 -0.66
CA SER A 17 0.96 -16.83 -0.87
C SER A 17 1.28 -16.02 0.39
N LEU A 18 1.46 -16.69 1.54
CA LEU A 18 1.84 -16.06 2.80
C LEU A 18 3.35 -15.89 2.95
N HIS A 19 3.75 -14.93 3.81
CA HIS A 19 5.15 -14.78 4.22
C HIS A 19 5.65 -16.07 4.94
N PRO A 20 6.90 -16.52 4.72
CA PRO A 20 7.42 -17.79 5.26
C PRO A 20 7.27 -17.95 6.79
N ILE A 21 7.43 -16.86 7.54
CA ILE A 21 7.22 -16.85 8.99
C ILE A 21 5.78 -17.22 9.35
N ARG A 22 4.79 -16.66 8.66
CA ARG A 22 3.37 -16.96 8.91
C ARG A 22 2.99 -18.36 8.47
N MET A 23 3.60 -18.87 7.40
CA MET A 23 3.40 -20.26 6.99
C MET A 23 3.81 -21.21 8.11
N LYS A 24 4.99 -20.99 8.69
CA LYS A 24 5.49 -21.81 9.79
C LYS A 24 4.62 -21.70 11.04
N GLU A 25 4.14 -20.51 11.36
CA GLU A 25 3.21 -20.30 12.48
C GLU A 25 1.87 -21.05 12.29
N ILE A 26 1.36 -21.10 11.05
CA ILE A 26 0.15 -21.87 10.72
C ILE A 26 0.43 -23.37 10.80
N GLU A 27 1.55 -23.83 10.24
CA GLU A 27 1.97 -25.23 10.27
C GLU A 27 2.07 -25.75 11.71
N THR A 28 2.81 -25.04 12.58
CA THR A 28 2.90 -25.38 14.00
C THR A 28 1.53 -25.38 14.69
N HIS A 29 0.63 -24.46 14.32
CA HIS A 29 -0.71 -24.45 14.90
C HIS A 29 -1.56 -25.64 14.44
N LEU A 30 -1.45 -26.07 13.18
CA LEU A 30 -2.13 -27.27 12.68
C LEU A 30 -1.61 -28.54 13.37
N GLU A 31 -0.32 -28.57 13.74
CA GLU A 31 0.29 -29.65 14.52
C GLU A 31 -0.20 -29.72 15.97
N GLU A 32 -0.50 -28.58 16.59
CA GLU A 32 -0.93 -28.49 17.99
C GLU A 32 -2.45 -28.52 18.17
N CYS A 33 -3.22 -28.00 17.20
CA CYS A 33 -4.66 -27.84 17.30
C CYS A 33 -5.43 -28.84 16.43
N VAL A 34 -6.07 -29.82 17.07
CA VAL A 34 -6.87 -30.85 16.39
C VAL A 34 -8.05 -30.23 15.63
N ALA A 35 -8.78 -29.29 16.24
CA ALA A 35 -9.95 -28.67 15.61
C ALA A 35 -9.59 -27.91 14.31
N CYS A 36 -8.47 -27.18 14.30
CA CYS A 36 -8.03 -26.49 13.08
C CYS A 36 -7.54 -27.46 12.00
N ARG A 37 -7.01 -28.62 12.38
CA ARG A 37 -6.56 -29.67 11.44
C ARG A 37 -7.73 -30.37 10.78
N GLU A 38 -8.74 -30.76 11.55
CA GLU A 38 -9.97 -31.37 11.02
C GLU A 38 -10.66 -30.42 10.04
N TRP A 39 -10.83 -29.16 10.44
CA TRP A 39 -11.38 -28.15 9.57
C TRP A 39 -10.56 -27.94 8.29
N TYR A 40 -9.22 -27.96 8.38
CA TYR A 40 -8.37 -27.86 7.19
C TYR A 40 -8.56 -29.07 6.25
N GLN A 41 -8.74 -30.28 6.79
CA GLN A 41 -9.06 -31.45 5.98
C GLN A 41 -10.40 -31.31 5.26
N GLU A 42 -11.44 -30.80 5.93
CA GLU A 42 -12.74 -30.51 5.30
C GLU A 42 -12.58 -29.53 4.12
N VAL A 43 -11.76 -28.48 4.29
CA VAL A 43 -11.48 -27.51 3.21
C VAL A 43 -10.81 -28.19 2.01
N LEU A 44 -9.85 -29.09 2.24
CA LEU A 44 -9.20 -29.85 1.17
C LEU A 44 -10.20 -30.78 0.47
N GLU A 45 -11.06 -31.47 1.20
CA GLU A 45 -12.10 -32.32 0.62
C GLU A 45 -13.06 -31.52 -0.26
N LEU A 46 -13.50 -30.35 0.20
CA LEU A 46 -14.34 -29.45 -0.60
C LEU A 46 -13.63 -29.03 -1.88
N GLU A 47 -12.36 -28.64 -1.82
CA GLU A 47 -11.60 -28.28 -3.02
C GLU A 47 -11.55 -29.46 -4.02
N THR A 48 -11.34 -30.69 -3.55
CA THR A 48 -11.34 -31.85 -4.45
C THR A 48 -12.69 -32.06 -5.14
N ILE A 49 -13.80 -31.80 -4.45
CA ILE A 49 -15.14 -31.87 -5.02
C ILE A 49 -15.30 -30.77 -6.09
N TRP A 50 -14.90 -29.54 -5.79
CA TRP A 50 -15.01 -28.41 -6.71
C TRP A 50 -14.17 -28.56 -7.98
N ASN A 51 -12.98 -29.13 -7.85
CA ASN A 51 -12.05 -29.35 -8.95
C ASN A 51 -12.29 -30.69 -9.67
N ASN A 52 -13.33 -31.45 -9.30
CA ASN A 52 -13.61 -32.73 -9.93
C ASN A 52 -14.06 -32.54 -11.39
N PRO A 53 -13.26 -32.99 -12.39
CA PRO A 53 -13.59 -32.84 -13.80
C PRO A 53 -14.77 -33.71 -14.25
N ALA A 54 -15.24 -34.63 -13.40
CA ALA A 54 -16.44 -35.42 -13.64
C ALA A 54 -17.74 -34.69 -13.28
N LEU A 55 -17.66 -33.47 -12.72
CA LEU A 55 -18.83 -32.62 -12.58
C LEU A 55 -19.37 -32.29 -13.99
N PRO A 56 -20.69 -32.45 -14.22
CA PRO A 56 -21.28 -32.13 -15.51
C PRO A 56 -20.98 -30.67 -15.85
N ALA A 57 -20.51 -30.44 -17.07
CA ALA A 57 -20.31 -29.09 -17.58
C ALA A 57 -21.63 -28.31 -17.40
N LEU A 58 -21.54 -27.13 -16.79
CA LEU A 58 -22.68 -26.26 -16.56
C LEU A 58 -23.37 -26.01 -17.92
N GLU A 59 -24.64 -26.39 -18.05
CA GLU A 59 -25.41 -26.11 -19.27
C GLU A 59 -25.32 -24.60 -19.57
N GLU A 60 -24.98 -24.26 -20.82
CA GLU A 60 -24.76 -22.89 -21.30
C GLU A 60 -25.93 -21.96 -20.94
N ASP A 61 -27.14 -22.51 -20.90
CA ASP A 61 -28.40 -21.82 -20.58
C ASP A 61 -28.47 -21.33 -19.12
N LEU A 62 -27.83 -22.04 -18.17
CA LEU A 62 -27.83 -21.64 -16.77
C LEU A 62 -27.00 -20.36 -16.56
N THR A 63 -25.93 -20.21 -17.33
CA THR A 63 -25.06 -19.03 -17.28
C THR A 63 -25.82 -17.78 -17.74
N VAL A 64 -26.61 -17.90 -18.81
CA VAL A 64 -27.46 -16.81 -19.31
C VAL A 64 -28.53 -16.45 -18.28
N ALA A 65 -29.19 -17.44 -17.68
CA ALA A 65 -30.21 -17.21 -16.65
C ALA A 65 -29.63 -16.50 -15.41
N ILE A 66 -28.45 -16.92 -14.94
CA ILE A 66 -27.76 -16.31 -13.80
C ILE A 66 -27.33 -14.88 -14.12
N MET A 67 -26.72 -14.63 -15.28
CA MET A 67 -26.26 -13.29 -15.66
C MET A 67 -27.42 -12.30 -15.81
N THR A 68 -28.57 -12.78 -16.28
CA THR A 68 -29.81 -12.00 -16.35
C THR A 68 -30.39 -11.72 -14.95
N ALA A 69 -30.28 -12.69 -14.03
CA ALA A 69 -30.69 -12.51 -12.63
C ALA A 69 -29.74 -11.59 -11.84
N ILE A 70 -28.45 -11.52 -12.21
CA ILE A 70 -27.48 -10.62 -11.58
C ILE A 70 -27.67 -9.19 -12.09
N SER A 71 -27.88 -8.99 -13.39
CA SER A 71 -28.03 -7.67 -13.99
C SER A 71 -29.30 -6.94 -13.54
N SER A 72 -30.34 -7.68 -13.16
CA SER A 72 -31.60 -7.15 -12.62
C SER A 72 -31.52 -6.74 -11.15
N ARG A 73 -30.44 -7.07 -10.43
CA ARG A 73 -30.28 -6.64 -9.03
C ARG A 73 -29.66 -5.24 -8.95
N PRO A 74 -30.22 -4.34 -8.11
CA PRO A 74 -29.58 -3.05 -7.85
C PRO A 74 -28.22 -3.28 -7.22
N LEU A 75 -27.18 -2.62 -7.75
CA LEU A 75 -25.80 -2.73 -7.29
C LEU A 75 -25.71 -2.54 -5.77
N PRO A 76 -25.31 -3.55 -4.98
CA PRO A 76 -25.27 -3.46 -3.53
C PRO A 76 -23.96 -2.80 -3.07
N TYR A 77 -23.62 -1.61 -3.58
CA TYR A 77 -22.55 -0.83 -2.98
C TYR A 77 -22.55 0.63 -3.46
N ARG A 78 -23.29 1.50 -2.78
CA ARG A 78 -23.00 2.94 -2.82
C ARG A 78 -21.82 3.16 -1.89
N ARG A 79 -20.60 3.29 -2.47
CA ARG A 79 -19.36 3.60 -1.73
C ARG A 79 -19.60 4.88 -0.91
N ASN A 80 -19.96 4.70 0.35
CA ASN A 80 -20.17 5.80 1.28
C ASN A 80 -18.80 6.32 1.66
N ASN A 81 -18.26 7.23 0.84
CA ASN A 81 -17.01 7.91 1.13
C ASN A 81 -17.25 8.91 2.28
N ARG A 82 -17.39 8.39 3.50
CA ARG A 82 -17.70 9.13 4.73
C ARG A 82 -16.56 10.04 5.19
N PHE A 83 -15.37 9.91 4.61
CA PHE A 83 -14.22 10.71 5.02
C PHE A 83 -14.13 11.98 4.20
N ASN A 84 -14.45 13.10 4.88
CA ASN A 84 -14.44 14.44 4.35
C ASN A 84 -13.05 14.74 3.73
N PRO A 85 -12.97 15.06 2.43
CA PRO A 85 -11.70 15.32 1.75
C PRO A 85 -10.88 16.43 2.41
N LEU A 86 -11.54 17.38 3.09
CA LEU A 86 -10.91 18.45 3.86
C LEU A 86 -10.09 17.93 5.06
N LEU A 87 -10.51 16.82 5.66
CA LEU A 87 -9.77 16.22 6.77
C LEU A 87 -8.44 15.65 6.28
N LYS A 88 -8.42 15.08 5.07
CA LYS A 88 -7.21 14.52 4.45
C LYS A 88 -6.21 15.62 4.10
N THR A 89 -6.69 16.74 3.54
CA THR A 89 -5.83 17.87 3.20
C THR A 89 -5.29 18.56 4.45
N ALA A 90 -6.11 18.71 5.49
CA ALA A 90 -5.68 19.29 6.77
C ALA A 90 -4.59 18.43 7.45
N LEU A 91 -4.76 17.11 7.47
CA LEU A 91 -3.79 16.20 8.09
C LEU A 91 -2.46 16.14 7.30
N ALA A 92 -2.55 16.08 5.97
CA ALA A 92 -1.35 16.14 5.12
C ALA A 92 -0.60 17.49 5.27
N SER A 93 -1.32 18.61 5.34
CA SER A 93 -0.74 19.93 5.57
C SER A 93 -0.09 20.05 6.94
N GLY A 94 -0.73 19.52 8.00
CA GLY A 94 -0.15 19.47 9.34
C GLY A 94 1.15 18.67 9.41
N CYS A 95 1.19 17.49 8.78
CA CYS A 95 2.41 16.67 8.70
C CYS A 95 3.55 17.40 7.95
N ALA A 96 3.23 18.09 6.85
CA ALA A 96 4.22 18.85 6.10
C ALA A 96 4.81 20.01 6.93
N LEU A 97 3.98 20.72 7.69
CA LEU A 97 4.43 21.79 8.60
C LEU A 97 5.32 21.28 9.73
N ILE A 98 4.98 20.13 10.33
CA ILE A 98 5.79 19.52 11.38
C ILE A 98 7.16 19.11 10.83
N LEU A 99 7.20 18.48 9.65
CA LEU A 99 8.47 18.11 9.00
C LEU A 99 9.31 19.33 8.63
N PHE A 100 8.65 20.41 8.21
CA PHE A 100 9.31 21.69 7.92
C PHE A 100 9.84 22.37 9.18
N MET A 101 9.13 22.32 10.31
CA MET A 101 9.64 22.88 11.56
C MET A 101 10.84 22.10 12.11
N TYR A 102 10.84 20.77 11.98
CA TYR A 102 11.93 19.93 12.47
C TYR A 102 13.19 19.95 11.58
N ASN A 103 13.03 20.05 10.26
CA ASN A 103 14.16 20.06 9.32
C ASN A 103 14.47 21.44 8.72
N GLY A 104 13.62 22.44 8.98
CA GLY A 104 13.72 23.76 8.35
C GLY A 104 14.91 24.58 8.82
N ALA A 105 15.37 24.40 10.07
CA ALA A 105 16.54 25.11 10.59
C ALA A 105 17.79 24.81 9.73
N GLU A 106 18.03 23.53 9.42
CA GLU A 106 19.13 23.10 8.56
C GLU A 106 18.98 23.61 7.12
N PHE A 107 17.75 23.59 6.58
CA PHE A 107 17.47 24.09 5.24
C PHE A 107 17.66 25.61 5.11
N PHE A 108 17.21 26.39 6.09
CA PHE A 108 17.37 27.85 6.08
C PHE A 108 18.82 28.27 6.30
N TYR A 109 19.58 27.58 7.16
CA TYR A 109 21.01 27.84 7.32
C TYR A 109 21.79 27.54 6.04
N ALA A 110 21.50 26.42 5.37
CA ALA A 110 22.11 26.09 4.07
C ALA A 110 21.70 27.08 2.97
N ALA A 111 20.43 27.47 2.89
CA ALA A 111 19.96 28.43 1.90
C ALA A 111 20.54 29.84 2.12
N ALA A 112 20.60 30.30 3.37
CA ALA A 112 21.17 31.60 3.71
C ALA A 112 22.68 31.65 3.44
N SER A 113 23.42 30.58 3.74
CA SER A 113 24.85 30.50 3.45
C SER A 113 25.13 30.46 1.95
N HIS A 114 24.34 29.73 1.16
CA HIS A 114 24.44 29.75 -0.30
C HIS A 114 24.17 31.13 -0.89
N ILE A 115 23.12 31.83 -0.44
CA ILE A 115 22.80 33.19 -0.91
C ILE A 115 23.93 34.18 -0.57
N GLY A 116 24.52 34.08 0.62
CA GLY A 116 25.68 34.89 1.01
C GLY A 116 26.89 34.65 0.09
N ASN A 117 27.20 33.39 -0.18
CA ASN A 117 28.34 33.00 -1.02
C ASN A 117 28.18 33.46 -2.48
N TYR A 118 26.96 33.40 -3.03
CA TYR A 118 26.68 33.94 -4.37
C TYR A 118 26.85 35.46 -4.42
N ASN A 119 26.38 36.19 -3.40
CA ASN A 119 26.54 37.64 -3.35
C ASN A 119 28.00 38.08 -3.23
N GLU A 120 28.81 37.35 -2.47
CA GLU A 120 30.26 37.59 -2.40
C GLU A 120 30.96 37.33 -3.74
N HIS A 121 30.61 36.23 -4.42
CA HIS A 121 31.12 35.94 -5.76
C HIS A 121 30.74 37.03 -6.77
N PHE A 122 29.48 37.49 -6.76
CA PHE A 122 29.04 38.58 -7.61
C PHE A 122 29.79 39.89 -7.32
N ALA A 123 29.98 40.23 -6.05
CA ALA A 123 30.73 41.41 -5.64
C ALA A 123 32.20 41.36 -6.11
N HIS A 124 32.85 40.22 -5.98
CA HIS A 124 34.22 40.00 -6.46
C HIS A 124 34.32 40.04 -7.99
N SER A 125 33.36 39.46 -8.71
CA SER A 125 33.32 39.54 -10.18
C SER A 125 33.11 40.98 -10.68
N ILE A 126 32.23 41.75 -10.06
CA ILE A 126 32.01 43.16 -10.41
C ILE A 126 33.25 44.01 -10.09
N SER A 127 33.86 43.80 -8.91
CA SER A 127 35.07 44.52 -8.50
C SER A 127 36.26 44.25 -9.42
N SER A 128 36.48 42.98 -9.81
CA SER A 128 37.55 42.60 -10.75
C SER A 128 37.32 43.15 -12.17
N MET A 129 36.06 43.19 -12.62
CA MET A 129 35.71 43.81 -13.90
C MET A 129 36.00 45.32 -13.89
N PHE A 130 35.68 46.02 -12.80
CA PHE A 130 35.99 47.44 -12.63
C PHE A 130 37.51 47.71 -12.57
N HIS A 131 38.26 46.89 -11.86
CA HIS A 131 39.73 47.02 -11.80
C HIS A 131 40.39 46.79 -13.16
N ASN A 132 39.93 45.82 -13.95
CA ASN A 132 40.45 45.58 -15.30
C ASN A 132 40.11 46.69 -16.29
N LEU A 133 38.97 47.38 -16.12
CA LEU A 133 38.61 48.55 -16.92
C LEU A 133 39.41 49.79 -16.53
N SER A 134 39.75 49.95 -15.25
CA SER A 134 40.56 51.06 -14.73
C SER A 134 42.07 50.91 -14.98
N GLY A 135 42.58 49.69 -15.19
CA GLY A 135 44.00 49.42 -15.43
C GLY A 135 44.45 49.49 -16.90
N ASN A 136 43.50 49.66 -17.82
CA ASN A 136 43.72 49.70 -19.28
C ASN A 136 43.56 51.12 -19.88
N SER A 137 43.52 52.17 -19.04
CA SER A 137 43.48 53.57 -19.45
C SER A 137 44.81 54.28 -19.21
#